data_AF-A0A059WTD7-F1
#
_entry.id   AF-A0A059WTD7-F1
#
_cell.length_a   1.000
_cell.length_b   1.000
_cell.length_c   1.000
_cell.angle_alpha   90.00
_cell.angle_beta   90.00
_cell.angle_gamma   90.00
#
_symmetry.space_group_name_H-M   'P 1'
#
loop_
_entity.id
_entity.type
_entity.pdbx_description
1 polymer ?
#
loop_
_entity_poly.entity_id
_entity_poly.type
_entity_poly.pdbx_seq_one_letter_code
_entity_poly.pdbx_strand_id
1 'polypeptide(L)'
;SSDFYFSAVTQVKMNDWTKGRIALVGDAAYCPSPLSGQGNNLAFVGAYILAGELKTANGNYIHAFKRYNTLLRSFVDVNQRFGVWVSESFLVKDEISKEIAEARSDKILTMIKSISNAITLPQYE
;
A
#
# COMPACT_ATOMS: atom_id res chain seq x y z
N SER A 1 24.56 9.93 -11.59
CA SER A 1 25.12 9.33 -10.36
C SER A 1 25.59 7.93 -10.71
N SER A 2 26.72 7.50 -10.12
CA SER A 2 27.32 6.16 -10.23
C SER A 2 26.94 5.26 -9.05
N ASP A 3 25.91 5.64 -8.28
CA ASP A 3 25.58 4.98 -7.03
C ASP A 3 24.79 3.69 -7.29
N PHE A 4 25.25 2.60 -6.69
CA PHE A 4 24.58 1.31 -6.72
C PHE A 4 23.52 1.24 -5.61
N TYR A 5 22.27 1.01 -5.99
CA TYR A 5 21.17 0.78 -5.04
C TYR A 5 20.80 -0.70 -5.02
N PHE A 6 20.80 -1.29 -3.82
CA PHE A 6 20.38 -2.67 -3.59
C PHE A 6 19.56 -2.76 -2.30
N SER A 7 18.46 -3.50 -2.36
CA SER A 7 17.62 -3.81 -1.21
C SER A 7 16.82 -5.09 -1.46
N ALA A 8 16.48 -5.80 -0.38
CA ALA A 8 15.57 -6.93 -0.44
C ALA A 8 14.12 -6.47 -0.64
N VAL A 9 13.34 -7.23 -1.41
CA VAL A 9 11.89 -7.04 -1.52
C VAL A 9 11.25 -7.43 -0.18
N THR A 10 10.75 -6.45 0.56
CA THR A 10 10.21 -6.64 1.92
C THR A 10 8.86 -5.94 2.09
N GLN A 11 8.01 -6.47 2.96
CA GLN A 11 6.75 -5.83 3.39
C GLN A 11 6.78 -5.60 4.90
N VAL A 12 6.18 -4.48 5.35
CA VAL A 12 5.98 -4.20 6.79
C VAL A 12 4.57 -4.62 7.19
N LYS A 13 4.46 -5.55 8.15
CA LYS A 13 3.18 -6.06 8.66
C LYS A 13 3.07 -5.82 10.16
N MET A 14 2.05 -5.08 10.56
CA MET A 14 1.79 -4.72 11.96
C MET A 14 0.29 -4.82 12.24
N ASN A 15 -0.09 -5.27 13.43
CA ASN A 15 -1.49 -5.30 13.86
C ASN A 15 -2.04 -3.86 13.97
N ASP A 16 -1.28 -2.97 14.59
CA ASP A 16 -1.61 -1.55 14.74
C ASP A 16 -0.41 -0.70 14.31
N TRP A 17 -0.69 0.41 13.62
CA TRP A 17 0.34 1.38 13.19
C TRP A 17 0.54 2.51 14.19
N THR A 18 -0.09 2.42 15.35
CA THR A 18 -0.10 3.48 16.37
C THR A 18 0.14 2.90 17.76
N LYS A 19 0.83 3.67 18.61
CA LYS A 19 1.08 3.32 20.01
C LYS A 19 1.23 4.57 20.85
N GLY A 20 0.38 4.74 21.86
CA GLY A 20 0.34 5.97 22.66
C GLY A 20 0.08 7.17 21.76
N ARG A 21 0.99 8.15 21.76
CA ARG A 21 0.91 9.37 20.93
C ARG A 21 1.71 9.28 19.62
N ILE A 22 2.19 8.08 19.26
CA ILE A 22 3.02 7.85 18.07
C ILE A 22 2.17 7.13 17.01
N ALA A 23 2.25 7.61 15.77
CA ALA A 23 1.69 6.96 14.60
C ALA A 23 2.78 6.80 13.53
N LEU A 24 2.78 5.67 12.85
CA LEU A 24 3.58 5.43 11.65
C LEU A 24 2.71 5.68 10.42
N VAL A 25 3.32 6.19 9.35
CA VAL A 25 2.67 6.45 8.06
C VAL A 25 3.60 6.08 6.91
N GLY A 26 3.05 5.68 5.77
CA GLY A 26 3.81 5.26 4.59
C GLY A 26 4.54 3.94 4.81
N ASP A 27 5.72 3.80 4.18
CA ASP A 27 6.48 2.55 4.21
C ASP A 27 6.92 2.13 5.61
N ALA A 28 7.09 3.07 6.55
CA ALA A 28 7.38 2.76 7.94
C ALA A 28 6.25 1.96 8.63
N ALA A 29 5.01 2.10 8.16
CA ALA A 29 3.83 1.44 8.72
C ALA A 29 3.40 0.19 7.94
N TYR A 30 3.41 0.29 6.60
CA TYR A 30 2.73 -0.69 5.75
C TYR A 30 3.36 -0.82 4.36
N CYS A 31 4.70 -0.77 4.26
CA CYS A 31 5.40 -0.96 2.99
C CYS A 31 4.85 -2.17 2.22
N PRO A 32 4.35 -1.99 0.98
CA PRO A 32 3.81 -3.07 0.16
C PRO A 32 4.87 -3.78 -0.70
N SER A 33 6.14 -3.42 -0.50
CA SER A 33 7.31 -3.74 -1.34
C SER A 33 7.31 -3.03 -2.70
N PRO A 34 8.49 -2.87 -3.34
CA PRO A 34 8.61 -2.29 -4.68
C PRO A 34 7.80 -3.03 -5.75
N LEU A 35 7.62 -4.35 -5.61
CA LEU A 35 6.90 -5.18 -6.59
C LEU A 35 5.41 -4.84 -6.68
N SER A 36 4.82 -4.25 -5.64
CA SER A 36 3.44 -3.79 -5.73
C SER A 36 3.28 -2.55 -6.62
N GLY A 37 4.31 -1.68 -6.68
CA GLY A 37 4.20 -0.34 -7.27
C GLY A 37 3.34 0.65 -6.47
N GLN A 38 2.90 0.31 -5.25
CA GLN A 38 1.81 1.02 -4.55
C GLN A 38 2.26 1.82 -3.33
N GLY A 39 3.55 1.86 -3.02
CA GLY A 39 4.08 2.57 -1.84
C GLY A 39 3.67 4.04 -1.81
N ASN A 40 3.75 4.73 -2.96
CA ASN A 40 3.33 6.13 -3.06
C ASN A 40 1.82 6.30 -2.82
N ASN A 41 1.00 5.43 -3.40
CA ASN A 41 -0.45 5.48 -3.24
C ASN A 41 -0.87 5.29 -1.76
N LEU A 42 -0.30 4.27 -1.09
CA LEU A 42 -0.52 4.04 0.34
C LEU A 42 0.00 5.17 1.22
N ALA A 43 1.10 5.82 0.84
CA ALA A 43 1.62 6.98 1.56
C ALA A 43 0.64 8.17 1.48
N PHE A 44 0.16 8.50 0.27
CA PHE A 44 -0.81 9.60 0.07
C PHE A 44 -2.14 9.34 0.77
N VAL A 45 -2.75 8.18 0.53
CA VAL A 45 -4.05 7.83 1.14
C VAL A 45 -3.95 7.76 2.66
N GLY A 46 -2.88 7.15 3.19
CA GLY A 46 -2.71 7.05 4.64
C GLY A 46 -2.42 8.39 5.31
N ALA A 47 -1.64 9.28 4.67
CA ALA A 47 -1.44 10.64 5.17
C ALA A 47 -2.75 11.43 5.21
N TYR A 48 -3.56 11.33 4.14
CA TYR A 48 -4.87 11.98 4.06
C TYR A 48 -5.82 11.53 5.18
N ILE A 49 -5.98 10.21 5.35
CA ILE A 49 -6.87 9.66 6.39
C ILE A 49 -6.36 10.00 7.79
N LEU A 50 -5.05 9.86 8.06
CA LEU A 50 -4.51 10.18 9.39
C LEU A 50 -4.75 11.65 9.75
N ALA A 51 -4.45 12.57 8.84
CA ALA A 51 -4.64 14.01 9.07
C ALA A 51 -6.13 14.36 9.22
N GLY A 52 -7.01 13.80 8.39
CA GLY A 52 -8.45 14.00 8.46
C GLY A 52 -9.07 13.50 9.76
N GLU A 53 -8.74 12.28 10.18
CA GLU A 53 -9.23 11.73 11.44
C GLU A 53 -8.72 12.52 12.66
N LEU A 54 -7.47 13.02 12.61
CA LEU A 54 -6.94 13.91 13.65
C LEU A 54 -7.69 15.25 13.70
N LYS A 55 -8.01 15.84 12.54
CA LYS A 55 -8.82 17.06 12.43
C LYS A 55 -10.20 16.84 13.06
N THR A 56 -10.91 15.79 12.65
CA THR A 56 -12.28 15.49 13.12
C THR A 56 -12.33 15.14 14.61
N ALA A 57 -11.28 14.53 15.15
CA ALA A 57 -11.26 14.09 16.54
C ALA A 57 -11.02 15.21 17.57
N ASN A 58 -10.74 16.45 17.15
CA ASN A 58 -10.60 17.62 18.04
C ASN A 58 -9.72 17.37 19.29
N GLY A 59 -8.55 16.74 19.10
CA GLY A 59 -7.60 16.44 20.17
C GLY A 59 -7.72 15.03 20.77
N ASN A 60 -8.78 14.28 20.48
CA ASN A 60 -8.91 12.86 20.87
C ASN A 60 -8.13 11.94 19.92
N TYR A 61 -6.80 11.92 20.05
CA TYR A 61 -5.92 11.11 19.21
C TYR A 61 -6.19 9.60 19.29
N ILE A 62 -6.72 9.10 20.42
CA ILE A 62 -7.07 7.68 20.58
C ILE A 62 -8.19 7.30 19.59
N HIS A 63 -9.20 8.16 19.47
CA HIS A 63 -10.27 7.98 18.49
C HIS A 63 -9.75 8.06 17.06
N ALA A 64 -8.96 9.10 16.75
CA ALA A 64 -8.38 9.29 15.42
C ALA A 64 -7.52 8.09 14.98
N PHE A 65 -6.65 7.59 15.87
CA PHE A 65 -5.77 6.47 15.58
C PHE A 65 -6.54 5.16 15.36
N LYS A 66 -7.63 4.93 16.11
CA LYS A 66 -8.50 3.77 15.88
C LYS A 66 -9.16 3.84 14.50
N ARG A 67 -9.67 5.02 14.13
CA ARG A 67 -10.28 5.26 12.82
C ARG A 67 -9.28 5.11 11.68
N TYR A 68 -8.08 5.67 11.82
CA TYR A 68 -6.98 5.53 10.87
C TYR A 68 -6.64 4.05 10.59
N ASN A 69 -6.41 3.26 11.65
CA ASN A 69 -6.12 1.83 11.51
C ASN A 69 -7.27 1.09 10.80
N THR A 70 -8.52 1.40 11.17
CA THR A 70 -9.71 0.71 10.64
C THR A 70 -9.97 1.03 9.17
N LEU A 71 -9.93 2.31 8.79
CA LEU A 71 -10.27 2.76 7.44
C LEU A 71 -9.24 2.30 6.41
N LEU A 72 -7.96 2.30 6.79
CA LEU A 72 -6.87 2.02 5.86
C LEU A 72 -6.54 0.53 5.74
N ARG A 73 -6.98 -0.31 6.69
CA ARG A 73 -6.58 -1.73 6.79
C ARG A 73 -6.82 -2.53 5.51
N SER A 74 -8.05 -2.51 5.01
CA SER A 74 -8.42 -3.28 3.82
C SER A 74 -7.61 -2.87 2.60
N PHE A 75 -7.37 -1.56 2.44
CA PHE A 75 -6.59 -1.01 1.34
C PHE A 75 -5.12 -1.43 1.41
N VAL A 76 -4.51 -1.40 2.60
CA VAL A 76 -3.15 -1.94 2.79
C VAL A 76 -3.10 -3.43 2.46
N ASP A 77 -4.03 -4.22 2.99
CA ASP A 77 -4.01 -5.68 2.83
C ASP A 77 -4.10 -6.10 1.36
N VAL A 78 -4.94 -5.45 0.55
CA VAL A 78 -5.05 -5.77 -0.89
C VAL A 78 -3.80 -5.38 -1.66
N ASN A 79 -3.17 -4.24 -1.35
CA ASN A 79 -1.93 -3.80 -1.98
C ASN A 79 -0.74 -4.71 -1.61
N GLN A 80 -0.67 -5.15 -0.37
CA GLN A 80 0.35 -6.11 0.08
C GLN A 80 0.16 -7.48 -0.57
N ARG A 81 -1.07 -8.01 -0.63
CA ARG A 81 -1.36 -9.28 -1.33
C ARG A 81 -1.01 -9.21 -2.81
N PHE A 82 -1.25 -8.05 -3.45
CA PHE A 82 -0.86 -7.84 -4.84
C PHE A 82 0.67 -7.90 -5.03
N GLY A 83 1.44 -7.26 -4.15
CA GLY A 83 2.91 -7.36 -4.18
C GLY A 83 3.41 -8.80 -4.08
N VAL A 84 2.75 -9.63 -3.25
CA VAL A 84 3.06 -11.07 -3.15
C VAL A 84 2.72 -11.79 -4.46
N TRP A 85 1.52 -11.58 -5.00
CA TRP A 85 1.11 -12.19 -6.27
C TRP A 85 2.08 -11.85 -7.43
N VAL A 86 2.55 -10.59 -7.51
CA VAL A 86 3.58 -10.18 -8.49
C VAL A 86 4.88 -10.95 -8.24
N SER A 87 5.33 -11.08 -6.99
CA SER A 87 6.56 -11.80 -6.68
C SER A 87 6.56 -13.27 -7.11
N GLU A 88 5.40 -13.92 -7.06
CA GLU A 88 5.21 -15.33 -7.43
C GLU A 88 4.94 -15.53 -8.93
N SER A 89 4.40 -14.51 -9.61
CA SER A 89 3.84 -14.66 -10.96
C SER A 89 4.56 -13.83 -12.03
N PHE A 90 5.45 -12.91 -11.66
CA PHE A 90 6.09 -11.97 -12.61
C PHE A 90 7.33 -12.53 -13.30
N LEU A 91 8.18 -13.26 -12.59
CA LEU A 91 9.32 -13.92 -13.20
C LEU A 91 8.92 -15.34 -13.62
N VAL A 92 9.07 -15.63 -14.90
CA VAL A 92 8.86 -16.96 -15.47
C VAL A 92 10.22 -17.65 -15.60
N LYS A 93 10.26 -18.97 -15.36
CA LYS A 93 11.52 -19.74 -15.42
C LYS A 93 12.07 -19.83 -16.85
N ASP A 94 11.17 -19.91 -17.81
CA ASP A 94 11.47 -20.12 -19.22
C ASP A 94 11.06 -18.88 -20.03
N GLU A 95 11.66 -18.71 -21.21
CA GLU A 95 11.22 -17.71 -22.16
C GLU A 95 9.75 -17.97 -22.57
N ILE A 96 8.99 -16.89 -22.68
CA ILE A 96 7.57 -16.92 -23.06
C ILE A 96 7.37 -16.17 -24.38
N SER A 97 6.31 -16.54 -25.11
CA SER A 97 5.96 -15.81 -26.33
C SER A 97 5.54 -14.38 -26.00
N LYS A 98 5.64 -13.52 -27.02
CA LYS A 98 5.16 -12.13 -26.94
C LYS A 98 3.68 -12.06 -26.55
N GLU A 99 2.82 -12.95 -27.07
CA GLU A 99 1.39 -12.92 -26.72
C GLU A 99 1.16 -13.20 -25.23
N ILE A 100 1.91 -14.14 -24.64
CA ILE A 100 1.81 -14.43 -23.20
C ILE A 100 2.29 -13.23 -22.38
N ALA A 101 3.36 -12.56 -22.80
CA ALA A 101 3.87 -11.36 -22.12
C ALA A 101 2.87 -10.19 -22.16
N GLU A 102 2.22 -9.97 -23.31
CA GLU A 102 1.18 -8.95 -23.48
C GLU A 102 -0.05 -9.26 -22.62
N ALA A 103 -0.58 -10.48 -22.68
CA ALA A 103 -1.73 -10.89 -21.88
C ALA A 103 -1.49 -10.76 -20.36
N ARG A 104 -0.26 -11.05 -19.90
CA ARG A 104 0.14 -10.85 -18.51
C ARG A 104 0.19 -9.37 -18.13
N SER A 105 0.72 -8.52 -19.02
CA SER A 105 0.80 -7.08 -18.80
C SER A 105 -0.60 -6.46 -18.66
N ASP A 106 -1.54 -6.87 -19.51
CA ASP A 106 -2.95 -6.42 -19.43
C ASP A 106 -3.63 -6.86 -18.13
N LYS A 107 -3.37 -8.10 -17.70
CA LYS A 107 -3.87 -8.61 -16.42
C LYS A 107 -3.31 -7.81 -15.24
N ILE A 108 -2.00 -7.57 -15.22
CA ILE A 108 -1.33 -6.75 -14.18
C ILE A 108 -1.95 -5.36 -14.14
N LEU A 109 -2.10 -4.70 -15.29
CA LEU A 109 -2.65 -3.35 -15.39
C LEU A 109 -4.10 -3.29 -14.88
N THR A 110 -4.91 -4.29 -15.21
CA THR A 110 -6.31 -4.39 -14.74
C THR A 110 -6.37 -4.57 -13.23
N MET A 111 -5.53 -5.44 -12.66
CA MET A 111 -5.46 -5.65 -11.22
C MET A 111 -4.98 -4.39 -10.49
N ILE A 112 -3.93 -3.73 -10.99
CA ILE A 112 -3.42 -2.46 -10.42
C ILE A 112 -4.54 -1.41 -10.39
N LYS A 113 -5.27 -1.22 -11.49
CA LYS A 113 -6.39 -0.26 -11.54
C LYS A 113 -7.47 -0.59 -10.51
N SER A 114 -7.84 -1.86 -10.38
CA SER A 114 -8.84 -2.29 -9.40
C SER A 114 -8.38 -2.01 -7.97
N ILE A 115 -7.13 -2.38 -7.65
CA ILE A 115 -6.57 -2.26 -6.31
C ILE A 115 -6.34 -0.80 -5.92
N SER A 116 -5.82 0.04 -6.83
CA SER A 116 -5.60 1.46 -6.57
C SER A 116 -6.89 2.22 -6.22
N ASN A 117 -8.06 1.70 -6.63
CA ASN A 117 -9.38 2.28 -6.38
C ASN A 117 -10.19 1.49 -5.34
N ALA A 118 -9.56 0.56 -4.60
CA ALA A 118 -10.24 -0.32 -3.65
C ALA A 118 -10.58 0.36 -2.30
N ILE A 119 -10.56 1.69 -2.23
CA ILE A 119 -10.90 2.46 -1.04
C ILE A 119 -11.79 3.65 -1.41
N THR A 120 -12.83 3.86 -0.61
CA THR A 120 -13.60 5.11 -0.64
C THR A 120 -12.98 6.07 0.36
N LEU A 121 -12.51 7.23 -0.12
CA LEU A 121 -11.93 8.26 0.74
C LEU A 121 -13.03 9.03 1.48
N PRO A 122 -12.94 9.17 2.81
CA PRO A 122 -13.81 10.07 3.56
C PRO A 122 -13.63 11.51 3.10
N GLN A 123 -14.64 12.36 3.31
CA GLN A 123 -14.54 13.79 3.07
C GLN A 123 -14.35 14.50 4.41
N TYR A 124 -13.26 15.25 4.55
CA TYR A 124 -12.91 15.95 5.79
C TYR A 124 -13.05 17.48 5.69
N GLU A 125 -13.52 17.99 4.54
CA GLU A 125 -13.79 19.42 4.27
C GLU A 125 -15.22 19.79 4.65
#